data_AF-A0A261B4T9-F1
#
_entry.id   AF-A0A261B4T9-F1
#
_cell.length_a   1.000
_cell.length_b   1.000
_cell.length_c   1.000
_cell.angle_alpha   90.00
_cell.angle_beta   90.00
_cell.angle_gamma   90.00
#
_symmetry.space_group_name_H-M   'P 1'
#
loop_
_entity.id
_entity.type
_entity.pdbx_description
1 polymer ?
#
loop_
_entity_poly.entity_id
_entity_poly.type
_entity_poly.pdbx_seq_one_letter_code
_entity_poly.pdbx_strand_id
1 'polypeptide(L)'
;MYPTKRMCSQTTLVVFMLVVILTINIFSYFTIFKIDRKFQITEQIDINNPKALDDLRAKYALNSEKYSQDLYRASKGDDHSAFYEKVKLEAFCPLKERLGEIDDGGKYVCNPRMVRKDDCTIISLGLNNQIYFDQHIQNVTGGHCRILGADKDPQNMATQATYGGMNGKLFSGMIPKDISISSIMQTAGRKEVEILKMDIEGGEMEALEPFLKEYKVCQILIEIHKSPAEHFKMLQIMAKYNFRIYNVETTPYCVMCCEYSLIHEGCMEQFAVVPLAPIVSKKEL
;
A
#
# COMPACT_ATOMS: atom_id res chain seq x y z
N MET A 1 38.35 -37.61 -45.42
CA MET A 1 37.23 -36.71 -45.06
C MET A 1 37.47 -36.27 -43.62
N TYR A 2 38.17 -35.16 -43.40
CA TYR A 2 38.45 -34.62 -42.06
C TYR A 2 37.35 -33.64 -41.66
N PRO A 3 36.87 -33.63 -40.39
CA PRO A 3 35.84 -32.70 -39.97
C PRO A 3 36.46 -31.32 -39.77
N THR A 4 35.93 -30.32 -40.48
CA THR A 4 36.27 -28.90 -40.30
C THR A 4 35.76 -28.45 -38.93
N LYS A 5 36.68 -28.32 -37.96
CA LYS A 5 36.41 -27.58 -36.71
C LYS A 5 36.13 -26.12 -37.08
N ARG A 6 34.91 -25.65 -36.85
CA ARG A 6 34.60 -24.21 -36.86
C ARG A 6 35.40 -23.54 -35.75
N MET A 7 36.53 -22.92 -36.11
CA MET A 7 37.22 -21.98 -35.23
C MET A 7 36.36 -20.72 -35.13
N CYS A 8 35.78 -20.47 -33.96
CA CYS A 8 35.19 -19.17 -33.66
C CYS A 8 36.32 -18.13 -33.74
N SER A 9 36.17 -17.13 -34.61
CA SER A 9 37.17 -16.07 -34.75
C SER A 9 37.27 -15.29 -33.44
N GLN A 10 38.50 -14.93 -33.04
CA GLN A 10 38.76 -14.07 -31.88
C GLN A 10 37.92 -12.77 -31.93
N THR A 11 37.66 -12.26 -33.13
CA THR A 11 36.78 -11.11 -33.37
C THR A 11 35.32 -11.39 -32.98
N THR A 12 34.80 -12.59 -33.27
CA THR A 12 33.43 -13.00 -32.92
C THR A 12 33.25 -13.10 -31.41
N LEU A 13 34.27 -13.59 -30.70
CA LEU A 13 34.26 -13.66 -29.24
C LEU A 13 34.26 -12.26 -28.60
N VAL A 14 35.07 -11.35 -29.11
CA VAL A 14 35.13 -9.95 -28.63
C VAL A 14 33.80 -9.23 -28.87
N VAL A 15 33.20 -9.38 -30.05
CA VAL A 15 31.88 -8.78 -30.36
C VAL A 15 30.80 -9.34 -29.43
N PHE A 16 30.79 -10.65 -29.19
CA PHE A 16 29.85 -11.27 -28.26
C PHE A 16 29.99 -10.72 -26.83
N MET A 17 31.23 -10.59 -26.33
CA MET A 17 31.50 -10.02 -25.00
C MET A 17 31.04 -8.55 -24.91
N LEU A 18 31.25 -7.74 -25.96
CA LEU A 18 30.79 -6.36 -25.99
C LEU A 18 29.26 -6.26 -25.98
N VAL A 19 28.56 -7.16 -26.69
CA VAL A 19 27.08 -7.22 -26.67
C VAL A 19 26.59 -7.61 -25.28
N VAL A 20 27.21 -8.59 -24.62
CA VAL A 20 26.84 -9.00 -23.24
C VAL A 20 27.07 -7.86 -22.25
N ILE A 21 28.18 -7.13 -22.36
CA ILE A 21 28.44 -5.96 -21.51
C ILE A 21 27.39 -4.87 -21.77
N LEU A 22 27.03 -4.61 -23.02
CA LEU A 22 26.01 -3.62 -23.36
C LEU A 22 24.64 -4.01 -22.80
N THR A 23 24.23 -5.28 -22.91
CA THR A 23 22.94 -5.74 -22.36
C THR A 23 22.90 -5.64 -20.84
N ILE A 24 24.00 -6.00 -20.15
CA ILE A 24 24.11 -5.83 -18.69
C ILE A 24 24.02 -4.34 -18.30
N ASN A 25 24.70 -3.44 -19.03
CA ASN A 25 24.64 -2.00 -18.74
C ASN A 25 23.24 -1.44 -18.97
N ILE A 26 22.57 -1.83 -20.06
CA ILE A 26 21.19 -1.42 -20.34
C ILE A 26 20.25 -1.93 -19.23
N PHE A 27 20.37 -3.20 -18.84
CA PHE A 27 19.55 -3.78 -17.77
C PHE A 27 19.81 -3.11 -16.42
N SER A 28 21.06 -2.83 -16.10
CA SER A 28 21.47 -2.11 -14.89
C SER A 28 20.93 -0.68 -14.90
N TYR A 29 20.99 0.01 -16.04
CA TYR A 29 20.42 1.35 -16.21
C TYR A 29 18.89 1.34 -16.00
N PHE A 30 18.17 0.38 -16.59
CA PHE A 30 16.72 0.24 -16.37
C PHE A 30 16.39 -0.08 -14.91
N THR A 31 17.23 -0.87 -14.23
CA THR A 31 17.06 -1.20 -12.82
C THR A 31 17.29 0.03 -11.94
N ILE A 32 18.37 0.78 -12.18
CA ILE A 32 18.67 2.04 -11.47
C ILE A 32 17.58 3.08 -11.73
N PHE A 33 17.12 3.23 -12.97
CA PHE A 33 16.04 4.16 -13.32
C PHE A 33 14.72 3.82 -12.62
N LYS A 34 14.40 2.52 -12.48
CA LYS A 34 13.24 2.07 -11.69
C LYS A 34 13.42 2.38 -10.20
N ILE A 35 14.62 2.20 -9.65
CA ILE A 35 14.94 2.53 -8.26
C ILE A 35 14.81 4.05 -8.02
N ASP A 36 15.35 4.87 -8.93
CA ASP A 36 15.25 6.34 -8.85
C ASP A 36 13.80 6.81 -8.91
N ARG A 37 12.95 6.21 -9.75
CA ARG A 37 11.50 6.47 -9.74
C ARG A 37 10.85 6.13 -8.40
N LYS A 38 11.21 4.99 -7.79
CA LYS A 38 10.71 4.61 -6.45
C LYS A 38 11.13 5.63 -5.39
N PHE A 39 12.32 6.19 -5.52
CA PHE A 39 12.84 7.25 -4.65
C PHE A 39 12.11 8.59 -4.84
N GLN A 40 11.77 8.97 -6.08
CA GLN A 40 11.05 10.21 -6.37
C GLN A 40 9.62 10.27 -5.82
N ILE A 41 8.96 9.12 -5.60
CA ILE A 41 7.61 9.05 -5.01
C ILE A 41 7.64 9.28 -3.50
N THR A 42 8.78 9.02 -2.84
CA THR A 42 8.94 9.32 -1.41
C THR A 42 9.34 10.77 -1.26
N GLU A 43 8.41 11.62 -0.84
CA GLU A 43 8.71 13.03 -0.59
C GLU A 43 9.71 13.15 0.57
N GLN A 44 11.00 13.31 0.23
CA GLN A 44 12.07 13.43 1.22
C GLN A 44 12.04 14.81 1.82
N ILE A 45 11.74 14.88 3.12
CA ILE A 45 11.92 16.09 3.91
C ILE A 45 13.39 16.16 4.33
N ASP A 46 14.03 17.32 4.13
CA ASP A 46 15.33 17.59 4.72
C ASP A 46 15.18 17.73 6.24
N ILE A 47 15.49 16.65 6.95
CA ILE A 47 15.42 16.57 8.42
C ILE A 47 16.36 17.56 9.11
N ASN A 48 17.35 18.13 8.42
CA ASN A 48 18.26 19.13 8.97
C ASN A 48 17.71 20.55 8.87
N ASN A 49 16.67 20.77 8.05
CA ASN A 49 15.99 22.05 7.97
C ASN A 49 14.79 22.08 8.94
N PRO A 50 14.83 22.85 10.03
CA PRO A 50 13.74 22.90 11.01
C PRO A 50 12.44 23.47 10.44
N LYS A 51 12.47 24.15 9.28
CA LYS A 51 11.29 24.67 8.57
C LYS A 51 10.79 23.75 7.47
N ALA A 52 11.47 22.65 7.17
CA ALA A 52 11.14 21.83 5.99
C ALA A 52 9.69 21.31 6.03
N LEU A 53 9.18 20.99 7.21
CA LEU A 53 7.80 20.58 7.39
C LEU A 53 6.80 21.74 7.19
N ASP A 54 7.12 22.94 7.67
CA ASP A 54 6.29 24.13 7.45
C ASP A 54 6.26 24.53 5.97
N ASP A 55 7.42 24.50 5.31
CA ASP A 55 7.56 24.76 3.87
C ASP A 55 6.76 23.73 3.05
N LEU A 56 6.80 22.46 3.46
CA LEU A 56 6.01 21.39 2.84
C LEU A 56 4.50 21.68 2.98
N ARG A 57 4.04 21.99 4.19
CA ARG A 57 2.63 22.32 4.42
C ARG A 57 2.19 23.54 3.60
N ALA A 58 3.02 24.58 3.54
CA ALA A 58 2.75 25.77 2.75
C ALA A 58 2.67 25.46 1.24
N LYS A 59 3.61 24.66 0.72
CA LYS A 59 3.60 24.18 -0.68
C LYS A 59 2.31 23.41 -1.00
N TYR A 60 1.91 22.48 -0.13
CA TYR A 60 0.70 21.68 -0.32
C TYR A 60 -0.57 22.50 -0.23
N ALA A 61 -0.65 23.43 0.72
CA ALA A 61 -1.78 24.34 0.86
C ALA A 61 -1.92 25.26 -0.36
N LEU A 62 -0.81 25.78 -0.90
CA LEU A 62 -0.81 26.67 -2.07
C LEU A 62 -1.24 25.96 -3.36
N ASN A 63 -0.89 24.67 -3.51
CA ASN A 63 -1.08 23.92 -4.75
C ASN A 63 -2.25 22.92 -4.70
N SER A 64 -2.96 22.80 -3.57
CA SER A 64 -3.98 21.76 -3.36
C SER A 64 -5.07 21.74 -4.43
N GLU A 65 -5.60 22.90 -4.81
CA GLU A 65 -6.62 23.02 -5.86
C GLU A 65 -6.09 22.55 -7.22
N LYS A 66 -4.85 22.93 -7.57
CA LYS A 66 -4.20 22.47 -8.80
C LYS A 66 -3.99 20.96 -8.79
N TYR A 67 -3.52 20.40 -7.67
CA TYR A 67 -3.32 18.96 -7.53
C TYR A 67 -4.65 18.19 -7.63
N SER A 68 -5.71 18.72 -7.03
CA SER A 68 -7.06 18.15 -7.13
C SER A 68 -7.55 18.10 -8.59
N GLN A 69 -7.40 19.21 -9.32
CA GLN A 69 -7.78 19.29 -10.73
C GLN A 69 -6.94 18.36 -11.63
N ASP A 70 -5.63 18.28 -11.39
CA ASP A 70 -4.73 17.43 -12.16
C ASP A 70 -5.06 15.94 -11.91
N LEU A 71 -5.33 15.55 -10.66
CA LEU A 71 -5.77 14.20 -10.29
C LEU A 71 -7.12 13.85 -10.94
N TYR A 72 -8.10 14.76 -10.87
CA TYR A 72 -9.40 14.57 -11.50
C TYR A 72 -9.27 14.38 -13.02
N ARG A 73 -8.48 15.21 -13.70
CA ARG A 73 -8.24 15.07 -15.15
C ARG A 73 -7.59 13.73 -15.49
N ALA A 74 -6.60 13.30 -14.73
CA ALA A 74 -5.93 12.02 -14.95
C ALA A 74 -6.89 10.83 -14.73
N SER A 75 -7.87 10.95 -13.81
CA SER A 75 -8.89 9.91 -13.58
C SER A 75 -9.81 9.66 -14.79
N LYS A 76 -9.88 10.60 -15.73
CA LYS A 76 -10.70 10.47 -16.95
C LYS A 76 -9.99 9.73 -18.08
N GLY A 77 -8.68 9.53 -17.96
CA GLY A 77 -7.89 8.74 -18.90
C GLY A 77 -7.89 7.25 -18.54
N ASP A 78 -7.19 6.48 -19.37
CA ASP A 78 -6.90 5.06 -19.20
C ASP A 78 -5.44 4.78 -18.79
N ASP A 79 -4.59 5.79 -18.76
CA ASP A 79 -3.19 5.68 -18.33
C ASP A 79 -3.07 5.65 -16.79
N HIS A 80 -2.91 4.44 -16.25
CA HIS A 80 -2.68 4.19 -14.83
C HIS A 80 -1.42 4.88 -14.29
N SER A 81 -0.32 4.87 -15.05
CA SER A 81 0.94 5.47 -14.58
C SER A 81 0.79 6.98 -14.44
N ALA A 82 0.18 7.63 -15.45
CA ALA A 82 -0.13 9.05 -15.39
C ALA A 82 -1.07 9.38 -14.23
N PHE A 83 -2.07 8.53 -13.95
CA PHE A 83 -2.97 8.70 -12.82
C PHE A 83 -2.24 8.61 -11.47
N TYR A 84 -1.45 7.55 -11.24
CA TYR A 84 -0.73 7.36 -9.97
C TYR A 84 0.24 8.50 -9.67
N GLU A 85 0.91 9.05 -10.70
CA GLU A 85 1.80 10.21 -10.55
C GLU A 85 1.07 11.49 -10.09
N LYS A 86 -0.24 11.59 -10.35
CA LYS A 86 -1.08 12.69 -9.87
C LYS A 86 -1.64 12.47 -8.48
N VAL A 87 -1.61 11.25 -7.95
CA VAL A 87 -1.96 11.03 -6.53
C VAL A 87 -0.87 11.64 -5.66
N LYS A 88 -1.26 12.52 -4.74
CA LYS A 88 -0.36 13.25 -3.85
C LYS A 88 -0.65 12.91 -2.40
N LEU A 89 0.36 13.10 -1.56
CA LEU A 89 0.21 12.90 -0.13
C LEU A 89 -0.67 14.01 0.45
N GLU A 90 -1.61 13.65 1.32
CA GLU A 90 -2.42 14.61 2.08
C GLU A 90 -2.01 14.64 3.56
N ALA A 91 -1.13 13.72 3.95
CA ALA A 91 -0.56 13.59 5.28
C ALA A 91 0.90 13.15 5.19
N PHE A 92 1.73 13.70 6.06
CA PHE A 92 3.12 13.32 6.20
C PHE A 92 3.29 12.42 7.42
N CYS A 93 3.82 11.21 7.20
CA CYS A 93 4.17 10.27 8.25
C CYS A 93 5.70 10.31 8.51
N PRO A 94 6.16 10.85 9.65
CA PRO A 94 7.59 10.92 9.96
C PRO A 94 8.23 9.54 10.17
N LEU A 95 7.49 8.58 10.74
CA LEU A 95 7.94 7.23 11.05
C LEU A 95 7.18 6.20 10.21
N LYS A 96 7.48 6.15 8.91
CA LYS A 96 6.85 5.23 7.97
C LYS A 96 7.70 3.97 7.82
N GLU A 97 7.11 2.81 8.06
CA GLU A 97 7.80 1.50 8.01
C GLU A 97 7.16 0.60 6.97
N ARG A 98 7.96 -0.11 6.18
CA ARG A 98 7.47 -1.15 5.28
C ARG A 98 7.48 -2.49 6.02
N LEU A 99 6.29 -3.07 6.23
CA LEU A 99 6.11 -4.34 6.94
C LEU A 99 5.74 -5.45 5.95
N GLY A 100 6.09 -6.70 6.26
CA GLY A 100 5.99 -7.84 5.32
C GLY A 100 7.19 -7.98 4.37
N GLU A 101 7.00 -8.72 3.27
CA GLU A 101 8.05 -9.01 2.28
C GLU A 101 8.41 -7.79 1.44
N ILE A 102 9.68 -7.60 1.09
CA ILE A 102 10.23 -6.40 0.41
C ILE A 102 9.58 -6.10 -0.95
N ASP A 103 9.15 -7.14 -1.65
CA ASP A 103 8.58 -7.03 -2.99
C ASP A 103 7.04 -6.98 -2.92
N ASP A 104 6.38 -8.12 -3.08
CA ASP A 104 4.91 -8.25 -3.06
C ASP A 104 4.39 -8.58 -1.65
N GLY A 105 3.15 -8.19 -1.33
CA GLY A 105 2.48 -8.51 -0.07
C GLY A 105 2.88 -7.67 1.15
N GLY A 106 4.00 -6.94 1.11
CA GLY A 106 4.37 -5.98 2.15
C GLY A 106 3.65 -4.63 1.98
N LYS A 107 3.33 -3.94 3.10
CA LYS A 107 2.60 -2.66 3.09
C LYS A 107 3.29 -1.60 3.95
N TYR A 108 3.12 -0.32 3.61
CA TYR A 108 3.67 0.80 4.39
C TYR A 108 2.74 1.25 5.53
N VAL A 109 3.19 1.10 6.77
CA VAL A 109 2.43 1.47 7.97
C VAL A 109 3.04 2.71 8.61
N CYS A 110 2.19 3.66 9.02
CA CYS A 110 2.65 4.80 9.78
C CYS A 110 2.74 4.47 11.26
N ASN A 111 3.94 4.64 11.83
CA ASN A 111 4.26 4.53 13.25
C ASN A 111 3.54 3.37 13.97
N PRO A 112 3.72 2.12 13.50
CA PRO A 112 2.97 0.95 13.99
C PRO A 112 3.09 0.72 15.50
N ARG A 113 4.14 1.24 16.15
CA ARG A 113 4.33 1.12 17.61
C ARG A 113 3.32 1.95 18.44
N MET A 114 2.63 2.89 17.80
CA MET A 114 1.66 3.79 18.44
C MET A 114 0.22 3.26 18.43
N VAL A 115 0.00 2.02 18.01
CA VAL A 115 -1.29 1.37 18.22
C VAL A 115 -1.65 1.37 19.70
N ARG A 116 -2.93 1.51 20.02
CA ARG A 116 -3.43 1.50 21.41
C ARG A 116 -2.96 0.28 22.17
N LYS A 117 -2.69 0.42 23.46
CA LYS A 117 -2.23 -0.69 24.32
C LYS A 117 -3.36 -1.64 24.70
N ASP A 118 -4.55 -1.10 24.91
CA ASP A 118 -5.75 -1.87 25.24
C ASP A 118 -6.69 -1.91 24.04
N ASP A 119 -7.42 -3.02 23.91
CA ASP A 119 -8.45 -3.21 22.88
C ASP A 119 -7.97 -2.95 21.44
N CYS A 120 -6.70 -3.21 21.13
CA CYS A 120 -6.15 -3.08 19.79
C CYS A 120 -6.63 -4.18 18.84
N THR A 121 -7.10 -3.80 17.66
CA THR A 121 -7.48 -4.73 16.59
C THR A 121 -6.72 -4.42 15.31
N ILE A 122 -6.16 -5.45 14.69
CA ILE A 122 -5.58 -5.40 13.34
C ILE A 122 -6.39 -6.34 12.46
N ILE A 123 -6.70 -5.93 11.24
CA ILE A 123 -7.38 -6.78 10.26
C ILE A 123 -6.46 -6.95 9.04
N SER A 124 -6.34 -8.17 8.54
CA SER A 124 -5.59 -8.52 7.32
C SER A 124 -6.46 -9.38 6.42
N LEU A 125 -6.89 -8.82 5.29
CA LEU A 125 -7.79 -9.48 4.33
C LEU A 125 -7.02 -9.88 3.07
N GLY A 126 -7.38 -11.04 2.52
CA GLY A 126 -6.73 -11.70 1.38
C GLY A 126 -5.37 -12.26 1.75
N LEU A 127 -5.37 -13.26 2.62
CA LEU A 127 -4.14 -13.86 3.11
C LEU A 127 -3.49 -14.78 2.08
N ASN A 128 -4.26 -15.64 1.41
CA ASN A 128 -3.74 -16.67 0.51
C ASN A 128 -2.50 -17.44 1.05
N ASN A 129 -2.48 -17.76 2.36
CA ASN A 129 -1.36 -18.33 3.12
C ASN A 129 -0.08 -17.47 3.24
N GLN A 130 -0.11 -16.22 2.77
CA GLN A 130 0.95 -15.24 2.90
C GLN A 130 0.71 -14.38 4.15
N ILE A 131 1.44 -14.67 5.23
CA ILE A 131 1.24 -14.04 6.54
C ILE A 131 2.47 -13.29 7.05
N TYR A 132 3.43 -12.98 6.19
CA TYR A 132 4.65 -12.26 6.57
C TYR A 132 4.35 -10.86 7.10
N PHE A 133 3.42 -10.14 6.47
CA PHE A 133 2.95 -8.84 6.97
C PHE A 133 2.39 -9.01 8.39
N ASP A 134 1.52 -9.99 8.58
CA ASP A 134 0.77 -10.26 9.80
C ASP A 134 1.70 -10.59 10.98
N GLN A 135 2.71 -11.45 10.74
CA GLN A 135 3.73 -11.76 11.73
C GLN A 135 4.58 -10.52 12.06
N HIS A 136 4.95 -9.74 11.03
CA HIS A 136 5.78 -8.56 11.21
C HIS A 136 5.03 -7.46 12.00
N ILE A 137 3.77 -7.17 11.67
CA ILE A 137 2.98 -6.17 12.40
C ILE A 137 2.69 -6.62 13.83
N GLN A 138 2.40 -7.89 14.08
CA GLN A 138 2.25 -8.39 15.46
C GLN A 138 3.55 -8.21 16.24
N ASN A 139 4.72 -8.50 15.66
CA ASN A 139 5.99 -8.29 16.33
C ASN A 139 6.27 -6.80 16.64
N VAL A 140 6.11 -5.91 15.66
CA VAL A 140 6.39 -4.48 15.83
C VAL A 140 5.42 -3.80 16.79
N THR A 141 4.17 -4.27 16.85
CA THR A 141 3.19 -3.75 17.80
C THR A 141 3.39 -4.28 19.22
N GLY A 142 4.17 -5.34 19.41
CA GLY A 142 4.41 -5.99 20.72
C GLY A 142 3.45 -7.15 21.01
N GLY A 143 2.70 -7.61 20.02
CA GLY A 143 1.87 -8.82 20.07
C GLY A 143 0.58 -8.71 20.88
N HIS A 144 0.27 -7.54 21.45
CA HIS A 144 -0.91 -7.33 22.29
C HIS A 144 -2.20 -7.15 21.47
N CYS A 145 -2.09 -6.74 20.21
CA CYS A 145 -3.24 -6.58 19.33
C CYS A 145 -3.90 -7.93 18.99
N ARG A 146 -5.23 -7.92 18.89
CA ARG A 146 -5.99 -9.02 18.28
C ARG A 146 -5.88 -8.87 16.77
N ILE A 147 -5.26 -9.84 16.08
CA ILE A 147 -5.20 -9.86 14.63
C ILE A 147 -6.29 -10.75 14.03
N LEU A 148 -7.09 -10.19 13.12
CA LEU A 148 -8.17 -10.90 12.43
C LEU A 148 -7.76 -11.09 10.97
N GLY A 149 -7.60 -12.34 10.58
CA GLY A 149 -7.19 -12.71 9.23
C GLY A 149 -8.36 -13.32 8.47
N ALA A 150 -8.53 -12.98 7.20
CA ALA A 150 -9.57 -13.58 6.38
C ALA A 150 -9.12 -13.78 4.93
N ASP A 151 -9.63 -14.83 4.31
CA ASP A 151 -9.43 -15.14 2.90
C ASP A 151 -10.66 -15.88 2.33
N LYS A 152 -10.79 -15.92 1.00
CA LYS A 152 -11.84 -16.69 0.35
C LYS A 152 -11.73 -18.19 0.68
N ASP A 153 -10.51 -18.71 0.80
CA ASP A 153 -10.26 -20.13 1.07
C ASP A 153 -9.74 -20.36 2.50
N PRO A 154 -10.01 -21.53 3.10
CA PRO A 154 -9.41 -21.92 4.37
C PRO A 154 -7.88 -21.95 4.27
N GLN A 155 -7.21 -21.39 5.28
CA GLN A 155 -5.75 -21.37 5.35
C GLN A 155 -5.19 -22.76 5.71
N ASN A 156 -3.96 -23.06 5.31
CA ASN A 156 -3.30 -24.34 5.61
C ASN A 156 -2.93 -24.47 7.11
N MET A 157 -2.55 -25.67 7.54
CA MET A 157 -2.24 -25.94 8.95
C MET A 157 -1.10 -25.09 9.52
N ALA A 158 -0.07 -24.78 8.73
CA ALA A 158 1.05 -23.96 9.19
C ALA A 158 0.62 -22.50 9.43
N THR A 159 -0.20 -21.95 8.53
CA THR A 159 -0.81 -20.64 8.67
C THR A 159 -1.72 -20.59 9.90
N GLN A 160 -2.57 -21.60 10.07
CA GLN A 160 -3.47 -21.70 11.23
C GLN A 160 -2.69 -21.76 12.56
N ALA A 161 -1.63 -22.58 12.62
CA ALA A 161 -0.79 -22.70 13.81
C ALA A 161 -0.08 -21.37 14.14
N THR A 162 0.45 -20.69 13.12
CA THR A 162 1.09 -19.38 13.28
C THR A 162 0.12 -18.34 13.81
N TYR A 163 -1.07 -18.24 13.21
CA TYR A 163 -2.11 -17.31 13.64
C TYR A 163 -2.56 -17.58 15.09
N GLY A 164 -2.72 -18.85 15.47
CA GLY A 164 -3.02 -19.23 16.85
C GLY A 164 -1.95 -18.77 17.85
N GLY A 165 -0.69 -18.76 17.45
CA GLY A 165 0.44 -18.32 18.29
C GLY A 165 0.57 -16.80 18.45
N MET A 166 -0.04 -16.00 17.58
CA MET A 166 0.10 -14.53 17.55
C MET A 166 -1.17 -13.79 17.92
N ASN A 167 -1.94 -14.31 18.88
CA ASN A 167 -3.24 -13.74 19.28
C ASN A 167 -4.21 -13.57 18.09
N GLY A 168 -4.08 -14.42 17.08
CA GLY A 168 -4.83 -14.32 15.83
C GLY A 168 -6.15 -15.08 15.83
N LYS A 169 -7.07 -14.67 14.95
CA LYS A 169 -8.28 -15.41 14.61
C LYS A 169 -8.47 -15.39 13.09
N LEU A 170 -8.69 -16.57 12.51
CA LEU A 170 -8.90 -16.74 11.08
C LEU A 170 -10.38 -16.88 10.74
N PHE A 171 -10.74 -16.35 9.58
CA PHE A 171 -12.04 -16.45 8.95
C PHE A 171 -11.88 -16.92 7.51
N SER A 172 -12.91 -17.57 6.96
CA SER A 172 -12.92 -18.04 5.59
C SER A 172 -14.25 -17.72 4.93
N GLY A 173 -14.19 -17.18 3.73
CA GLY A 173 -15.33 -16.77 2.91
C GLY A 173 -14.96 -15.58 2.03
N MET A 174 -15.55 -15.51 0.84
CA MET A 174 -15.35 -14.39 -0.06
C MET A 174 -15.93 -13.10 0.52
N ILE A 175 -15.16 -12.02 0.58
CA ILE A 175 -15.63 -10.71 1.06
C ILE A 175 -16.07 -9.86 -0.14
N PRO A 176 -17.23 -9.17 -0.11
CA PRO A 176 -18.25 -9.17 0.94
C PRO A 176 -19.34 -10.25 0.77
N LYS A 177 -19.20 -11.17 -0.20
CA LYS A 177 -20.27 -12.07 -0.66
C LYS A 177 -20.69 -13.13 0.37
N ASP A 178 -19.74 -13.87 0.92
CA ASP A 178 -19.98 -14.96 1.88
C ASP A 178 -19.85 -14.46 3.32
N ILE A 179 -18.93 -13.54 3.57
CA ILE A 179 -18.71 -12.88 4.86
C ILE A 179 -18.45 -11.39 4.65
N SER A 180 -18.80 -10.56 5.63
CA SER A 180 -18.50 -9.12 5.62
C SER A 180 -17.44 -8.78 6.66
N ILE A 181 -16.77 -7.64 6.50
CA ILE A 181 -15.82 -7.15 7.51
C ILE A 181 -16.55 -6.89 8.84
N SER A 182 -17.80 -6.40 8.78
CA SER A 182 -18.66 -6.23 9.95
C SER A 182 -18.96 -7.55 10.66
N SER A 183 -19.25 -8.64 9.94
CA SER A 183 -19.52 -9.94 10.58
C SER A 183 -18.26 -10.55 11.21
N ILE A 184 -17.08 -10.33 10.62
CA ILE A 184 -15.78 -10.66 11.21
C ILE A 184 -15.61 -9.93 12.56
N MET A 185 -15.84 -8.61 12.59
CA MET A 185 -15.73 -7.80 13.80
C MET A 185 -16.70 -8.24 14.90
N GLN A 186 -17.97 -8.46 14.56
CA GLN A 186 -18.99 -8.94 15.48
C GLN A 186 -18.62 -10.30 16.09
N THR A 187 -18.20 -11.24 15.24
CA THR A 187 -17.80 -12.60 15.66
C THR A 187 -16.53 -12.60 16.51
N ALA A 188 -15.68 -11.58 16.36
CA ALA A 188 -14.49 -11.39 17.18
C ALA A 188 -14.74 -10.50 18.43
N GLY A 189 -15.93 -9.93 18.58
CA GLY A 189 -16.27 -9.03 19.68
C GLY A 189 -15.44 -7.74 19.70
N ARG A 190 -15.09 -7.22 18.52
CA ARG A 190 -14.24 -6.02 18.35
C ARG A 190 -15.07 -4.81 17.94
N LYS A 191 -14.64 -3.61 18.31
CA LYS A 191 -15.40 -2.36 18.11
C LYS A 191 -14.70 -1.31 17.26
N GLU A 192 -13.38 -1.32 17.25
CA GLU A 192 -12.55 -0.37 16.50
C GLU A 192 -11.34 -1.12 15.92
N VAL A 193 -10.76 -0.57 14.85
CA VAL A 193 -9.62 -1.12 14.13
C VAL A 193 -8.50 -0.10 14.10
N GLU A 194 -7.31 -0.49 14.54
CA GLU A 194 -6.13 0.37 14.47
C GLU A 194 -5.55 0.34 13.05
N ILE A 195 -5.46 -0.85 12.44
CA ILE A 195 -4.88 -1.05 11.11
C ILE A 195 -5.73 -2.06 10.34
N LEU A 196 -6.19 -1.68 9.15
CA LEU A 196 -6.86 -2.53 8.18
C LEU A 196 -5.97 -2.70 6.96
N LYS A 197 -5.41 -3.90 6.75
CA LYS A 197 -4.86 -4.34 5.46
C LYS A 197 -5.98 -4.98 4.64
N MET A 198 -6.16 -4.52 3.41
CA MET A 198 -7.20 -4.99 2.51
C MET A 198 -6.65 -5.18 1.10
N ASP A 199 -6.64 -6.43 0.67
CA ASP A 199 -6.24 -6.83 -0.67
C ASP A 199 -7.04 -8.08 -1.03
N ILE A 200 -8.20 -7.88 -1.62
CA ILE A 200 -9.21 -8.92 -1.87
C ILE A 200 -9.67 -8.91 -3.33
N GLU A 201 -8.75 -8.60 -4.24
CA GLU A 201 -8.88 -8.83 -5.69
C GLU A 201 -10.15 -8.21 -6.32
N GLY A 202 -10.44 -6.96 -5.96
CA GLY A 202 -11.56 -6.18 -6.49
C GLY A 202 -12.77 -6.07 -5.55
N GLY A 203 -12.83 -6.86 -4.48
CA GLY A 203 -13.88 -6.79 -3.46
C GLY A 203 -13.86 -5.48 -2.65
N GLU A 204 -12.79 -4.70 -2.73
CA GLU A 204 -12.61 -3.41 -2.03
C GLU A 204 -13.76 -2.44 -2.32
N MET A 205 -14.19 -2.42 -3.59
CA MET A 205 -15.19 -1.49 -4.11
C MET A 205 -16.55 -1.63 -3.42
N GLU A 206 -16.87 -2.84 -2.97
CA GLU A 206 -18.16 -3.16 -2.36
C GLU A 206 -18.06 -3.30 -0.84
N ALA A 207 -16.89 -3.70 -0.32
CA ALA A 207 -16.73 -4.04 1.08
C ALA A 207 -16.30 -2.85 1.97
N LEU A 208 -15.51 -1.90 1.46
CA LEU A 208 -14.89 -0.88 2.31
C LEU A 208 -15.91 0.14 2.84
N GLU A 209 -16.71 0.76 1.97
CA GLU A 209 -17.61 1.83 2.41
C GLU A 209 -18.65 1.37 3.45
N PRO A 210 -19.36 0.23 3.27
CA PRO A 210 -20.28 -0.25 4.29
C PRO A 210 -19.60 -0.45 5.64
N PHE A 211 -18.36 -0.95 5.65
CA PHE A 211 -17.59 -1.14 6.86
C PHE A 211 -17.26 0.19 7.58
N LEU A 212 -16.82 1.21 6.83
CA LEU A 212 -16.49 2.52 7.39
C LEU A 212 -17.71 3.30 7.94
N LYS A 213 -18.94 2.92 7.56
CA LYS A 213 -20.16 3.47 8.17
C LYS A 213 -20.41 2.96 9.58
N GLU A 214 -19.89 1.78 9.91
CA GLU A 214 -20.19 1.07 11.16
C GLU A 214 -19.01 1.10 12.13
N TYR A 215 -17.79 1.04 11.63
CA TYR A 215 -16.58 0.89 12.43
C TYR A 215 -15.58 2.01 12.19
N LYS A 216 -14.91 2.42 13.27
CA LYS A 216 -13.76 3.32 13.16
C LYS A 216 -12.51 2.53 12.78
N VAL A 217 -11.75 3.09 11.85
CA VAL A 217 -10.45 2.59 11.43
C VAL A 217 -9.44 3.73 11.53
N CYS A 218 -8.28 3.50 12.12
CA CYS A 218 -7.22 4.51 12.12
C CYS A 218 -6.40 4.50 10.83
N GLN A 219 -5.84 3.35 10.44
CA GLN A 219 -5.06 3.21 9.21
C GLN A 219 -5.68 2.21 8.24
N ILE A 220 -5.72 2.58 6.96
CA ILE A 220 -6.13 1.70 5.86
C ILE A 220 -4.92 1.49 4.95
N LEU A 221 -4.59 0.23 4.70
CA LEU A 221 -3.56 -0.23 3.77
C LEU A 221 -4.29 -1.03 2.70
N ILE A 222 -4.50 -0.46 1.52
CA ILE A 222 -5.40 -1.02 0.53
C ILE A 222 -4.74 -1.12 -0.84
N GLU A 223 -4.96 -2.24 -1.52
CA GLU A 223 -4.58 -2.42 -2.90
C GLU A 223 -5.82 -2.40 -3.80
N ILE A 224 -5.76 -1.63 -4.89
CA ILE A 224 -6.90 -1.45 -5.79
C ILE A 224 -6.53 -1.94 -7.18
N HIS A 225 -7.34 -2.86 -7.70
CA HIS A 225 -7.13 -3.58 -8.97
C HIS A 225 -8.07 -3.07 -10.08
N LYS A 226 -8.08 -1.77 -10.37
CA LYS A 226 -9.17 -1.15 -11.16
C LYS A 226 -8.70 -0.07 -12.14
N SER A 227 -9.64 0.51 -12.90
CA SER A 227 -9.37 1.63 -13.80
C SER A 227 -9.02 2.93 -13.03
N PRO A 228 -8.34 3.92 -13.65
CA PRO A 228 -8.05 5.21 -13.01
C PRO A 228 -9.30 5.90 -12.42
N ALA A 229 -10.44 5.80 -13.11
CA ALA A 229 -11.72 6.35 -12.62
C ALA A 229 -12.21 5.65 -11.35
N GLU A 230 -12.06 4.33 -11.25
CA GLU A 230 -12.46 3.55 -10.08
C GLU A 230 -11.49 3.74 -8.90
N HIS A 231 -10.19 3.83 -9.16
CA HIS A 231 -9.20 4.26 -8.17
C HIS A 231 -9.58 5.61 -7.58
N PHE A 232 -9.85 6.60 -8.45
CA PHE A 232 -10.27 7.93 -8.00
C PHE A 232 -11.54 7.85 -7.14
N LYS A 233 -12.57 7.12 -7.58
CA LYS A 233 -13.80 6.92 -6.79
C LYS A 233 -13.50 6.33 -5.40
N MET A 234 -12.62 5.35 -5.30
CA MET A 234 -12.26 4.76 -4.01
C MET A 234 -11.50 5.75 -3.12
N LEU A 235 -10.58 6.54 -3.68
CA LEU A 235 -9.92 7.62 -2.95
C LEU A 235 -10.95 8.64 -2.43
N GLN A 236 -11.98 8.98 -3.24
CA GLN A 236 -13.05 9.88 -2.82
C GLN A 236 -13.89 9.30 -1.68
N ILE A 237 -14.19 8.00 -1.71
CA ILE A 237 -14.85 7.29 -0.60
C ILE A 237 -13.99 7.45 0.66
N MET A 238 -12.70 7.12 0.62
CA MET A 238 -11.85 7.25 1.80
C MET A 238 -11.74 8.71 2.29
N ALA A 239 -11.64 9.68 1.39
CA ALA A 239 -11.65 11.11 1.73
C ALA A 239 -12.98 11.57 2.38
N LYS A 240 -14.12 11.03 1.94
CA LYS A 240 -15.44 11.26 2.54
C LYS A 240 -15.49 10.79 4.00
N TYR A 241 -14.80 9.70 4.34
CA TYR A 241 -14.63 9.23 5.73
C TYR A 241 -13.38 9.80 6.41
N ASN A 242 -12.89 10.96 5.97
CA ASN A 242 -11.79 11.71 6.59
C ASN A 242 -10.44 10.96 6.66
N PHE A 243 -10.16 10.08 5.69
CA PHE A 243 -8.83 9.52 5.51
C PHE A 243 -7.96 10.41 4.64
N ARG A 244 -6.66 10.41 4.92
CA ARG A 244 -5.62 11.16 4.21
C ARG A 244 -4.51 10.24 3.74
N ILE A 245 -4.10 10.38 2.50
CA ILE A 245 -3.05 9.56 1.89
C ILE A 245 -1.68 9.95 2.48
N TYR A 246 -0.94 8.99 3.04
CA TYR A 246 0.46 9.18 3.46
C TYR A 246 1.45 8.30 2.70
N ASN A 247 0.96 7.35 1.89
CA ASN A 247 1.78 6.54 1.01
C ASN A 247 1.02 6.15 -0.27
N VAL A 248 1.76 6.09 -1.38
CA VAL A 248 1.35 5.54 -2.66
C VAL A 248 2.47 4.63 -3.13
N GLU A 249 2.18 3.36 -3.38
CA GLU A 249 3.16 2.41 -3.94
C GLU A 249 2.58 1.78 -5.21
N THR A 250 3.35 1.85 -6.28
CA THR A 250 3.05 1.17 -7.55
C THR A 250 3.93 -0.05 -7.67
N THR A 251 3.36 -1.18 -8.10
CA THR A 251 4.11 -2.41 -8.33
C THR A 251 4.42 -2.60 -9.82
N PRO A 252 5.62 -3.07 -10.20
CA PRO A 252 5.91 -3.41 -11.60
C PRO A 252 5.18 -4.67 -12.09
N TYR A 253 4.60 -5.47 -11.18
CA TYR A 253 3.94 -6.73 -11.51
C TYR A 253 2.51 -6.54 -12.01
N CYS A 254 1.88 -5.42 -11.66
CA CYS A 254 0.54 -5.10 -12.09
C CYS A 254 0.39 -3.60 -12.41
N VAL A 255 0.20 -3.29 -13.69
CA VAL A 255 0.07 -1.90 -14.18
C VAL A 255 -1.21 -1.24 -13.64
N MET A 256 -2.27 -2.01 -13.47
CA MET A 256 -3.57 -1.52 -13.00
C MET A 256 -3.72 -1.54 -11.46
N CYS A 257 -2.69 -1.99 -10.76
CA CYS A 257 -2.68 -2.10 -9.30
C CYS A 257 -1.90 -0.95 -8.69
N CYS A 258 -2.43 -0.40 -7.60
CA CYS A 258 -1.72 0.54 -6.78
C CYS A 258 -2.14 0.35 -5.33
N GLU A 259 -1.14 0.44 -4.46
CA GLU A 259 -1.33 0.41 -3.03
C GLU A 259 -1.38 1.83 -2.47
N TYR A 260 -2.35 2.04 -1.59
CA TYR A 260 -2.50 3.27 -0.84
C TYR A 260 -2.41 2.98 0.64
N SER A 261 -1.74 3.86 1.36
CA SER A 261 -1.78 3.84 2.82
C SER A 261 -2.31 5.18 3.31
N LEU A 262 -3.37 5.10 4.11
CA LEU A 262 -4.14 6.25 4.55
C LEU A 262 -4.33 6.22 6.06
N ILE A 263 -4.46 7.42 6.62
CA ILE A 263 -4.66 7.65 8.05
C ILE A 263 -5.91 8.51 8.24
N HIS A 264 -6.78 8.11 9.17
CA HIS A 264 -7.94 8.89 9.56
C HIS A 264 -7.48 10.16 10.29
N GLU A 265 -8.07 11.32 9.97
CA GLU A 265 -7.72 12.63 10.58
C GLU A 265 -7.74 12.57 12.11
N GLY A 266 -8.74 11.91 12.70
CA GLY A 266 -8.87 11.74 14.15
C GLY A 266 -7.82 10.83 14.81
N CYS A 267 -6.99 10.13 14.04
CA CYS A 267 -5.90 9.30 14.57
C CYS A 267 -4.51 9.90 14.31
N MET A 268 -4.42 11.03 13.61
CA MET A 268 -3.11 11.61 13.22
C MET A 268 -2.23 11.92 14.42
N GLU A 269 -2.80 12.50 15.49
CA GLU A 269 -2.07 12.79 16.73
C GLU A 269 -1.49 11.52 17.35
N GLN A 270 -2.30 10.46 17.44
CA GLN A 270 -1.87 9.17 18.00
C GLN A 270 -0.64 8.61 17.25
N PHE A 271 -0.64 8.68 15.93
CA PHE A 271 0.43 8.13 15.09
C PHE A 271 1.55 9.14 14.76
N ALA A 272 1.53 10.34 15.39
CA ALA A 272 2.46 11.44 15.12
C ALA A 272 2.51 11.86 13.63
N VAL A 273 1.37 11.77 12.95
CA VAL A 273 1.19 12.21 11.56
C VAL A 273 0.94 13.70 11.52
N VAL A 274 1.54 14.37 10.52
CA VAL A 274 1.35 15.79 10.27
C VAL A 274 0.40 15.97 9.08
N PRO A 275 -0.70 16.72 9.22
CA PRO A 275 -1.59 17.00 8.09
C PRO A 275 -0.91 17.94 7.08
N LEU A 276 -1.05 17.63 5.79
CA LEU A 276 -0.65 18.52 4.69
C LEU A 276 -1.89 19.30 4.22
N ALA A 277 -2.40 19.01 3.03
CA ALA A 277 -3.62 19.60 2.50
C ALA A 277 -4.54 18.54 1.89
N PRO A 278 -5.87 18.71 1.98
CA PRO A 278 -6.82 17.93 1.20
C PRO A 278 -6.60 18.15 -0.30
N ILE A 279 -6.47 17.07 -1.05
CA ILE A 279 -6.32 17.04 -2.50
C ILE A 279 -7.45 16.23 -3.12
N VAL A 280 -7.83 15.11 -2.52
CA VAL A 280 -8.93 14.29 -3.03
C VAL A 280 -10.26 14.92 -2.62
N SER A 281 -11.12 15.21 -3.61
CA SER A 281 -12.44 15.77 -3.38
C SER A 281 -13.35 14.80 -2.61
N LYS A 282 -13.98 15.27 -1.52
CA LYS A 282 -15.00 14.52 -0.77
C LYS A 282 -16.34 14.38 -1.52
N LYS A 283 -16.55 15.14 -2.60
CA LYS A 283 -17.79 15.09 -3.38
C LYS A 283 -17.63 14.10 -4.52
N GLU A 284 -18.47 13.06 -4.56
CA GLU A 284 -18.70 12.32 -5.80
C GLU A 284 -19.21 13.33 -6.84
N LEU A 285 -18.49 13.47 -7.96
CA LEU A 285 -18.89 14.32 -9.09
C LEU A 285 -19.80 13.55 -10.02
#